data_AF-A0A833H7Q3-F1
#
_entry.id   AF-A0A833H7Q3-F1
#
_cell.length_a   1.000
_cell.length_b   1.000
_cell.length_c   1.000
_cell.angle_alpha   90.00
_cell.angle_beta   90.00
_cell.angle_gamma   90.00
#
_symmetry.space_group_name_H-M   'P 1'
#
loop_
_entity.id
_entity.type
_entity.pdbx_description
1 polymer ?
#
loop_
_entity_poly.entity_id
_entity_poly.type
_entity_poly.pdbx_seq_one_letter_code
_entity_poly.pdbx_strand_id
1 'polypeptide(L)'
;MTEDAPQRKLPVILPPHSDELLSSWINRHAAFYAVPPLVMLRHCLPEAHSLRAADLHLSDDQEIRLAKVFATEPAVVRRMTFTNVVQSSRRLIAVRPQQSCPNCSAHRTEPEPILRSQLVGWRLTCPVCGGLFRDTDGRELPSPFRQYRDAACRGEQLLDDEAERGIATWTSPAEIARLLLMRRIPRPIPRESDLWRFRVIGAIIPDLDGIVAAEQENLPTPASPILRLHMRPALLAGIAIVERAGPEMLRMLRRHMVGDNRFRFTDTTERMIAQAHWPGSSLQLQLI
;
A
#
# COMPACT_ATOMS: atom_id res chain seq x y z
N MET A 1 -43.70 -2.96 0.68
CA MET A 1 -43.27 -1.70 0.04
C MET A 1 -43.08 -0.67 1.14
N THR A 2 -41.86 -0.55 1.65
CA THR A 2 -41.47 0.50 2.60
C THR A 2 -41.03 1.70 1.78
N GLU A 3 -41.74 2.82 1.89
CA GLU A 3 -41.35 4.09 1.29
C GLU A 3 -39.96 4.48 1.77
N ASP A 4 -39.03 4.62 0.83
CA ASP A 4 -37.67 5.09 1.06
C ASP A 4 -37.77 6.59 1.38
N ALA A 5 -37.76 6.95 2.66
CA ALA A 5 -37.77 8.33 3.09
C ALA A 5 -36.63 9.09 2.37
N PRO A 6 -36.88 10.28 1.79
CA PRO A 6 -35.87 10.96 1.00
C PRO A 6 -34.64 11.23 1.87
N GLN A 7 -33.55 10.51 1.61
CA GLN A 7 -32.26 10.73 2.27
C GLN A 7 -31.86 12.19 2.07
N ARG A 8 -32.06 12.99 3.12
CA ARG A 8 -31.81 14.42 3.13
C ARG A 8 -30.30 14.65 3.12
N LYS A 9 -29.86 15.56 2.25
CA LYS A 9 -28.48 16.06 2.23
C LYS A 9 -28.11 16.65 3.58
N LEU A 10 -26.83 16.59 3.95
CA LEU A 10 -26.33 17.30 5.13
C LEU A 10 -26.49 18.82 4.96
N PRO A 11 -26.90 19.57 6.00
CA PRO A 11 -27.04 21.03 5.92
C PRO A 11 -25.75 21.78 5.56
N VAL A 12 -24.62 21.30 6.08
CA VAL A 12 -23.27 21.81 5.84
C VAL A 12 -22.37 20.66 5.41
N ILE A 13 -21.64 20.87 4.31
CA ILE A 13 -20.73 19.89 3.74
C ILE A 13 -19.36 20.54 3.64
N LEU A 14 -18.37 19.96 4.31
CA LEU A 14 -16.98 20.39 4.22
C LEU A 14 -16.37 19.85 2.93
N PRO A 15 -15.65 20.66 2.14
CA PRO A 15 -15.02 20.19 0.93
C PRO A 15 -13.96 19.12 1.24
N PRO A 16 -13.88 18.04 0.44
CA PRO A 16 -12.81 17.07 0.55
C PRO A 16 -11.48 17.68 0.10
N HIS A 17 -10.38 17.29 0.74
CA HIS A 17 -9.04 17.61 0.25
C HIS A 17 -8.57 16.59 -0.79
N SER A 18 -7.64 17.00 -1.64
CA SER A 18 -6.97 16.10 -2.57
C SER A 18 -6.26 14.97 -1.82
N ASP A 19 -6.50 13.74 -2.26
CA ASP A 19 -5.98 12.51 -1.64
C ASP A 19 -6.45 12.29 -0.18
N GLU A 20 -7.51 12.95 0.29
CA GLU A 20 -8.05 12.72 1.64
C GLU A 20 -8.63 11.32 1.78
N LEU A 21 -8.45 10.70 2.95
CA LEU A 21 -9.05 9.41 3.28
C LEU A 21 -10.53 9.57 3.68
N LEU A 22 -11.40 8.63 3.32
CA LEU A 22 -12.84 8.73 3.60
C LEU A 22 -13.11 8.90 5.10
N SER A 23 -12.48 8.08 5.94
CA SER A 23 -12.59 8.20 7.39
C SER A 23 -12.11 9.55 7.93
N SER A 24 -11.10 10.17 7.32
CA SER A 24 -10.68 11.54 7.65
C SER A 24 -11.77 12.56 7.36
N TRP A 25 -12.34 12.47 6.16
CA TRP A 25 -13.39 13.38 5.72
C TRP A 25 -14.65 13.24 6.59
N ILE A 26 -15.02 12.01 6.95
CA ILE A 26 -16.09 11.72 7.92
C ILE A 26 -15.74 12.27 9.30
N ASN A 27 -14.51 12.13 9.78
CA ASN A 27 -14.08 12.66 11.08
C ASN A 27 -14.19 14.19 11.15
N ARG A 28 -13.81 14.91 10.08
CA ARG A 28 -13.96 16.36 10.00
C ARG A 28 -15.42 16.79 10.08
N HIS A 29 -16.30 16.10 9.37
CA HIS A 29 -17.74 16.34 9.47
C HIS A 29 -18.27 16.01 10.87
N ALA A 30 -17.89 14.87 11.43
CA ALA A 30 -18.31 14.46 12.77
C ALA A 30 -17.90 15.49 13.83
N ALA A 31 -16.69 16.03 13.73
CA ALA A 31 -16.20 17.13 14.57
C ALA A 31 -17.05 18.40 14.39
N PHE A 32 -17.34 18.79 13.14
CA PHE A 32 -18.19 19.96 12.85
C PHE A 32 -19.60 19.84 13.44
N TYR A 33 -20.21 18.65 13.36
CA TYR A 33 -21.55 18.38 13.88
C TYR A 33 -21.57 17.94 15.36
N ALA A 34 -20.41 17.88 16.03
CA ALA A 34 -20.26 17.42 17.41
C ALA A 34 -20.86 16.01 17.67
N VAL A 35 -20.68 15.09 16.72
CA VAL A 35 -21.12 13.69 16.84
C VAL A 35 -19.93 12.73 16.77
N PRO A 36 -20.03 11.50 17.31
CA PRO A 36 -19.00 10.49 17.11
C PRO A 36 -18.83 10.12 15.63
N PRO A 37 -17.61 9.91 15.11
CA PRO A 37 -17.41 9.62 13.69
C PRO A 37 -18.14 8.40 13.14
N LEU A 38 -18.24 7.33 13.93
CA LEU A 38 -19.01 6.16 13.51
C LEU A 38 -20.51 6.44 13.45
N VAL A 39 -21.03 7.34 14.29
CA VAL A 39 -22.42 7.81 14.23
C VAL A 39 -22.63 8.62 12.95
N MET A 40 -21.69 9.49 12.59
CA MET A 40 -21.75 10.22 11.32
C MET A 40 -21.74 9.28 10.11
N LEU A 41 -20.86 8.27 10.09
CA LEU A 41 -20.87 7.27 9.01
C LEU A 41 -22.19 6.50 8.97
N ARG A 42 -22.70 6.06 10.12
CA ARG A 42 -23.96 5.30 10.24
C ARG A 42 -25.20 6.08 9.86
N HIS A 43 -25.16 7.41 9.94
CA HIS A 43 -26.23 8.25 9.41
C HIS A 43 -26.44 8.02 7.90
N CYS A 44 -25.36 7.74 7.17
CA CYS A 44 -25.40 7.46 5.74
C CYS A 44 -25.50 5.95 5.45
N LEU A 45 -24.79 5.14 6.22
CA LEU A 45 -24.62 3.70 6.06
C LEU A 45 -24.93 2.97 7.38
N PRO A 46 -26.20 2.69 7.70
CA PRO A 46 -26.60 2.09 8.98
C PRO A 46 -25.86 0.79 9.32
N GLU A 47 -25.50 0.01 8.30
CA GLU A 47 -24.76 -1.24 8.40
C GLU A 47 -23.26 -1.08 8.73
N ALA A 48 -22.72 0.15 8.73
CA ALA A 48 -21.30 0.37 8.92
C ALA A 48 -20.80 -0.06 10.32
N HIS A 49 -19.81 -0.95 10.34
CA HIS A 49 -19.22 -1.45 11.58
C HIS A 49 -18.00 -0.67 12.04
N SER A 50 -17.21 -0.11 11.12
CA SER A 50 -16.05 0.73 11.43
C SER A 50 -15.71 1.67 10.28
N LEU A 51 -15.07 2.80 10.59
CA LEU A 51 -14.50 3.71 9.59
C LEU A 51 -13.46 3.02 8.71
N ARG A 52 -12.60 2.20 9.32
CA ARG A 52 -11.53 1.49 8.59
C ARG A 52 -12.08 0.48 7.58
N ALA A 53 -13.19 -0.18 7.89
CA ALA A 53 -13.84 -1.06 6.92
C ALA A 53 -14.31 -0.26 5.70
N ALA A 54 -14.92 0.91 5.91
CA ALA A 54 -15.34 1.80 4.82
C ALA A 54 -14.16 2.35 4.01
N ASP A 55 -13.01 2.62 4.64
CA ASP A 55 -11.79 3.01 3.91
C ASP A 55 -11.30 1.89 2.98
N LEU A 56 -11.40 0.62 3.40
CA LEU A 56 -10.86 -0.50 2.65
C LEU A 56 -11.83 -1.05 1.60
N HIS A 57 -13.13 -0.94 1.85
CA HIS A 57 -14.16 -1.51 1.01
C HIS A 57 -15.49 -0.77 1.17
N LEU A 58 -16.00 -0.27 0.06
CA LEU A 58 -17.40 0.09 -0.12
C LEU A 58 -17.99 -0.69 -1.28
N SER A 59 -19.27 -1.06 -1.18
CA SER A 59 -20.04 -1.45 -2.36
C SER A 59 -20.45 -0.23 -3.17
N ASP A 60 -20.79 -0.42 -4.44
CA ASP A 60 -21.26 0.68 -5.30
C ASP A 60 -22.52 1.37 -4.73
N ASP A 61 -23.44 0.60 -4.13
CA ASP A 61 -24.64 1.16 -3.47
C ASP A 61 -24.28 2.00 -2.23
N GLN A 62 -23.24 1.63 -1.49
CA GLN A 62 -22.76 2.41 -0.34
C GLN A 62 -22.08 3.70 -0.81
N GLU A 63 -21.30 3.64 -1.89
CA GLU A 63 -20.68 4.80 -2.53
C GLU A 63 -21.74 5.81 -3.00
N ILE A 64 -22.79 5.34 -3.68
CA ILE A 64 -23.90 6.19 -4.16
C ILE A 64 -24.66 6.84 -2.99
N ARG A 65 -24.94 6.09 -1.92
CA ARG A 65 -25.62 6.63 -0.73
C ARG A 65 -24.80 7.71 -0.05
N LEU A 66 -23.51 7.48 0.17
CA LEU A 66 -22.60 8.50 0.71
C LEU A 66 -22.56 9.74 -0.19
N ALA A 67 -22.37 9.55 -1.50
CA ALA A 67 -22.33 10.64 -2.47
C ALA A 67 -23.60 11.50 -2.43
N LYS A 68 -24.77 10.86 -2.33
CA LYS A 68 -26.07 11.55 -2.22
C LYS A 68 -26.18 12.39 -0.95
N VAL A 69 -25.85 11.83 0.21
CA VAL A 69 -25.98 12.53 1.51
C VAL A 69 -25.00 13.70 1.62
N PHE A 70 -23.77 13.52 1.13
CA PHE A 70 -22.75 14.57 1.12
C PHE A 70 -22.77 15.44 -0.14
N ALA A 71 -23.82 15.32 -0.98
CA ALA A 71 -23.99 16.08 -2.22
C ALA A 71 -22.72 16.17 -3.09
N THR A 72 -22.02 15.04 -3.26
CA THR A 72 -20.81 14.91 -4.06
C THR A 72 -20.98 13.81 -5.11
N GLU A 73 -19.98 13.62 -5.96
CA GLU A 73 -19.99 12.54 -6.94
C GLU A 73 -19.50 11.22 -6.33
N PRO A 74 -20.08 10.06 -6.70
CA PRO A 74 -19.58 8.74 -6.27
C PRO A 74 -18.07 8.58 -6.51
N ALA A 75 -17.57 9.03 -7.67
CA ALA A 75 -16.16 8.99 -8.00
C ALA A 75 -15.24 9.77 -7.02
N VAL A 76 -15.76 10.83 -6.38
CA VAL A 76 -15.02 11.54 -5.32
C VAL A 76 -14.93 10.66 -4.07
N VAL A 77 -16.05 10.05 -3.65
CA VAL A 77 -16.09 9.11 -2.51
C VAL A 77 -15.14 7.94 -2.77
N ARG A 78 -15.20 7.33 -3.96
CA ARG A 78 -14.36 6.20 -4.35
C ARG A 78 -12.87 6.51 -4.22
N ARG A 79 -12.42 7.68 -4.70
CA ARG A 79 -11.02 8.14 -4.63
C ARG A 79 -10.52 8.36 -3.20
N MET A 80 -11.41 8.55 -2.24
CA MET A 80 -11.07 8.65 -0.82
C MET A 80 -10.95 7.28 -0.14
N THR A 81 -11.19 6.17 -0.85
CA THR A 81 -11.09 4.80 -0.33
C THR A 81 -9.95 4.02 -1.01
N PHE A 82 -9.72 2.80 -0.54
CA PHE A 82 -8.86 1.79 -1.15
C PHE A 82 -9.66 0.72 -1.90
N THR A 83 -10.93 0.98 -2.22
CA THR A 83 -11.81 0.01 -2.90
C THR A 83 -11.26 -0.44 -4.25
N ASN A 84 -10.60 0.47 -4.98
CA ASN A 84 -9.92 0.21 -6.24
C ASN A 84 -8.58 -0.52 -6.10
N VAL A 85 -8.03 -0.63 -4.88
CA VAL A 85 -6.74 -1.27 -4.68
C VAL A 85 -6.82 -2.78 -4.88
N VAL A 86 -6.02 -3.27 -5.83
CA VAL A 86 -5.89 -4.71 -6.13
C VAL A 86 -5.53 -5.51 -4.88
N GLN A 87 -6.15 -6.68 -4.74
CA GLN A 87 -6.08 -7.52 -3.53
C GLN A 87 -4.63 -7.87 -3.10
N SER A 88 -3.72 -8.11 -4.05
CA SER A 88 -2.30 -8.39 -3.78
C SER A 88 -1.60 -7.24 -3.05
N SER A 89 -1.94 -6.00 -3.41
CA SER A 89 -1.35 -4.78 -2.88
C SER A 89 -1.96 -4.32 -1.55
N ARG A 90 -3.13 -4.82 -1.15
CA ARG A 90 -3.79 -4.41 0.11
C ARG A 90 -2.95 -4.63 1.37
N ARG A 91 -2.02 -5.60 1.35
CA ARG A 91 -1.09 -5.85 2.47
C ARG A 91 -0.09 -4.72 2.70
N LEU A 92 0.11 -3.87 1.69
CA LEU A 92 0.97 -2.69 1.76
C LEU A 92 0.19 -1.44 2.23
N ILE A 93 -1.07 -1.57 2.65
CA ILE A 93 -1.85 -0.48 3.25
C ILE A 93 -1.74 -0.58 4.77
N ALA A 94 -1.06 0.38 5.38
CA ALA A 94 -0.91 0.47 6.83
C ALA A 94 -2.25 0.78 7.51
N VAL A 95 -2.37 0.40 8.79
CA VAL A 95 -3.56 0.67 9.62
C VAL A 95 -3.59 2.12 10.09
N ARG A 96 -2.41 2.74 10.25
CA ARG A 96 -2.23 4.14 10.67
C ARG A 96 -1.33 4.85 9.66
N PRO A 97 -1.40 6.19 9.57
CA PRO A 97 -0.41 6.97 8.83
C PRO A 97 1.02 6.55 9.23
N GLN A 98 1.88 6.33 8.25
CA GLN A 98 3.29 5.96 8.43
C GLN A 98 4.24 7.04 7.89
N GLN A 99 3.68 8.07 7.28
CA GLN A 99 4.42 9.16 6.68
C GLN A 99 3.56 10.42 6.58
N SER A 100 4.19 11.56 6.37
CA SER A 100 3.55 12.85 6.13
C SER A 100 4.26 13.60 5.00
N CYS A 101 3.51 14.38 4.24
CA CYS A 101 4.09 15.23 3.19
C CYS A 101 4.25 16.63 3.76
N PRO A 102 5.49 17.14 3.93
CA PRO A 102 5.70 18.45 4.56
C PRO A 102 5.03 19.59 3.78
N ASN A 103 5.03 19.51 2.45
CA ASN A 103 4.44 20.54 1.59
C ASN A 103 2.91 20.56 1.71
N CYS A 104 2.29 19.38 1.75
CA CYS A 104 0.84 19.26 1.81
C CYS A 104 0.29 19.39 3.22
N SER A 105 1.06 19.06 4.26
CA SER A 105 0.66 19.19 5.68
C SER A 105 0.78 20.62 6.22
N ALA A 106 1.71 21.43 5.71
CA ALA A 106 1.97 22.79 6.23
C ALA A 106 0.81 23.80 6.10
N HIS A 107 -0.26 23.49 5.34
CA HIS A 107 -1.32 24.43 4.99
C HIS A 107 -2.72 23.99 5.47
N ARG A 108 -2.80 23.16 6.53
CA ARG A 108 -4.06 22.49 6.91
C ARG A 108 -4.77 23.15 8.09
N THR A 109 -6.09 23.28 7.96
CA THR A 109 -7.03 23.65 9.04
C THR A 109 -7.28 22.48 9.97
N GLU A 110 -7.59 22.77 11.25
CA GLU A 110 -7.92 21.74 12.23
C GLU A 110 -9.36 21.22 12.06
N PRO A 111 -9.62 19.90 12.18
CA PRO A 111 -8.63 18.84 12.38
C PRO A 111 -7.89 18.48 11.07
N GLU A 112 -6.58 18.19 11.17
CA GLU A 112 -5.72 17.94 10.02
C GLU A 112 -6.23 16.73 9.21
N PRO A 113 -6.50 16.90 7.90
CA PRO A 113 -6.93 15.81 7.05
C PRO A 113 -5.83 14.75 6.92
N ILE A 114 -6.19 13.49 7.14
CA ILE A 114 -5.33 12.33 6.90
C ILE A 114 -5.43 11.98 5.41
N LEU A 115 -4.29 11.93 4.73
CA LEU A 115 -4.24 11.56 3.32
C LEU A 115 -4.13 10.05 3.14
N ARG A 116 -4.77 9.53 2.10
CA ARG A 116 -4.73 8.14 1.67
C ARG A 116 -3.28 7.69 1.46
N SER A 117 -2.47 8.49 0.76
CA SER A 117 -1.06 8.20 0.53
C SER A 117 -0.21 8.09 1.80
N GLN A 118 -0.63 8.63 2.95
CA GLN A 118 0.10 8.47 4.21
C GLN A 118 0.05 7.04 4.75
N LEU A 119 -0.92 6.23 4.31
CA LEU A 119 -1.08 4.84 4.72
C LEU A 119 -0.46 3.86 3.71
N VAL A 120 0.01 4.35 2.57
CA VAL A 120 0.49 3.52 1.47
C VAL A 120 1.98 3.22 1.61
N GLY A 121 2.30 1.93 1.78
CA GLY A 121 3.65 1.45 2.06
C GLY A 121 4.60 1.43 0.86
N TRP A 122 4.11 1.63 -0.36
CA TRP A 122 4.93 1.69 -1.58
C TRP A 122 5.31 3.10 -2.02
N ARG A 123 4.85 4.14 -1.31
CA ARG A 123 5.13 5.54 -1.67
C ARG A 123 6.43 6.04 -1.05
N LEU A 124 7.25 6.68 -1.87
CA LEU A 124 8.34 7.59 -1.47
C LEU A 124 7.98 9.05 -1.75
N THR A 125 7.18 9.27 -2.80
CA THR A 125 6.77 10.61 -3.25
C THR A 125 5.28 10.86 -3.01
N CYS A 126 4.95 12.10 -2.69
CA CYS A 126 3.57 12.54 -2.51
C CYS A 126 2.88 12.62 -3.88
N PRO A 127 1.73 11.94 -4.08
CA PRO A 127 1.03 11.98 -5.36
C PRO A 127 0.39 13.34 -5.67
N VAL A 128 0.26 14.23 -4.67
CA VAL A 128 -0.34 15.56 -4.83
C VAL A 128 0.67 16.59 -5.30
N CYS A 129 1.86 16.64 -4.70
CA CYS A 129 2.85 17.69 -4.97
C CYS A 129 4.21 17.18 -5.49
N GLY A 130 4.41 15.86 -5.59
CA GLY A 130 5.67 15.25 -6.00
C GLY A 130 6.80 15.31 -4.96
N GLY A 131 6.59 16.00 -3.83
CA GLY A 131 7.57 16.11 -2.74
C GLY A 131 7.84 14.76 -2.06
N LEU A 132 9.02 14.61 -1.46
CA LEU A 132 9.37 13.42 -0.69
C LEU A 132 8.54 13.35 0.60
N PHE A 133 8.09 12.14 0.93
CA PHE A 133 7.49 11.89 2.24
C PHE A 133 8.54 11.99 3.36
N ARG A 134 8.06 12.29 4.57
CA ARG A 134 8.81 12.22 5.83
C ARG A 134 8.16 11.20 6.77
N ASP A 135 8.95 10.65 7.67
CA ASP A 135 8.44 9.79 8.74
C ASP A 135 7.55 10.59 9.70
N THR A 136 6.55 9.96 10.31
CA THR A 136 5.62 10.62 11.25
C THR A 136 6.31 11.08 12.52
N ASP A 137 7.43 10.45 12.88
CA ASP A 137 8.20 10.78 14.10
C ASP A 137 9.07 12.03 13.93
N GLY A 138 9.01 12.72 12.78
CA GLY A 138 9.75 13.95 12.50
C GLY A 138 11.27 13.76 12.32
N ARG A 139 11.79 12.55 12.53
CA ARG A 139 13.20 12.21 12.29
C ARG A 139 13.43 12.08 10.79
N GLU A 140 14.09 13.07 10.20
CA GLU A 140 14.62 12.96 8.84
C GLU A 140 15.83 12.02 8.85
N LEU A 141 15.58 10.72 8.74
CA LEU A 141 16.63 9.77 8.42
C LEU A 141 16.81 9.75 6.90
N PRO A 142 17.94 10.26 6.38
CA PRO A 142 18.20 10.11 4.96
C PRO A 142 18.28 8.63 4.62
N SER A 143 17.66 8.22 3.51
CA SER A 143 17.79 6.82 3.09
C SER A 143 19.27 6.50 2.83
N PRO A 144 19.80 5.38 3.35
CA PRO A 144 21.16 4.93 3.05
C PRO A 144 21.27 4.36 1.63
N PHE A 145 20.15 4.16 0.93
CA PHE A 145 20.08 3.56 -0.40
C PHE A 145 19.96 4.61 -1.53
N ARG A 146 20.62 5.77 -1.39
CA ARG A 146 20.53 6.88 -2.36
C ARG A 146 20.95 6.47 -3.77
N GLN A 147 21.93 5.57 -3.87
CA GLN A 147 22.41 4.99 -5.13
C GLN A 147 21.33 4.20 -5.88
N TYR A 148 20.29 3.75 -5.19
CA TYR A 148 19.18 3.00 -5.77
C TYR A 148 17.95 3.86 -6.08
N ARG A 149 18.03 5.18 -5.94
CA ARG A 149 16.87 6.09 -6.06
C ARG A 149 16.07 5.90 -7.35
N ASP A 150 16.73 5.85 -8.51
CA ASP A 150 16.03 5.72 -9.79
C ASP A 150 15.31 4.37 -9.93
N ALA A 151 15.93 3.30 -9.42
CA ALA A 151 15.29 1.98 -9.37
C ALA A 151 14.13 1.97 -8.37
N ALA A 152 14.27 2.64 -7.23
CA ALA A 152 13.22 2.76 -6.23
C ALA A 152 12.01 3.55 -6.76
N CYS A 153 12.22 4.64 -7.50
CA CYS A 153 11.13 5.39 -8.15
C CYS A 153 10.39 4.52 -9.18
N ARG A 154 11.12 3.71 -9.97
CA ARG A 154 10.47 2.72 -10.86
C ARG A 154 9.67 1.68 -10.08
N GLY A 155 10.20 1.19 -8.96
CA GLY A 155 9.50 0.24 -8.10
C GLY A 155 8.24 0.82 -7.46
N GLU A 156 8.27 2.07 -7.02
CA GLU A 156 7.08 2.81 -6.58
C GLU A 156 6.04 2.86 -7.70
N GLN A 157 6.45 3.23 -8.91
CA GLN A 157 5.54 3.31 -10.05
C GLN A 157 4.93 1.96 -10.42
N LEU A 158 5.72 0.88 -10.46
CA LEU A 158 5.23 -0.48 -10.72
C LEU A 158 4.15 -0.91 -9.72
N LEU A 159 4.38 -0.66 -8.43
CA LEU A 159 3.39 -0.98 -7.39
C LEU A 159 2.16 -0.08 -7.49
N ASP A 160 2.33 1.21 -7.82
CA ASP A 160 1.21 2.12 -7.96
C ASP A 160 0.33 1.80 -9.17
N ASP A 161 0.95 1.47 -10.30
CA ASP A 161 0.26 1.07 -11.53
C ASP A 161 -0.54 -0.22 -11.34
N GLU A 162 0.04 -1.23 -10.66
CA GLU A 162 -0.71 -2.42 -10.29
C GLU A 162 -1.83 -2.08 -9.30
N ALA A 163 -1.48 -1.42 -8.18
CA ALA A 163 -2.39 -1.23 -7.07
C ALA A 163 -3.60 -0.39 -7.49
N GLU A 164 -3.40 0.74 -8.16
CA GLU A 164 -4.45 1.73 -8.43
C GLU A 164 -5.16 1.49 -9.76
N ARG A 165 -4.45 0.95 -10.76
CA ARG A 165 -4.92 0.84 -12.16
C ARG A 165 -5.06 -0.60 -12.63
N GLY A 166 -4.64 -1.58 -11.83
CA GLY A 166 -4.64 -2.99 -12.23
C GLY A 166 -3.67 -3.30 -13.38
N ILE A 167 -2.70 -2.41 -13.64
CA ILE A 167 -1.71 -2.60 -14.71
C ILE A 167 -0.67 -3.59 -14.21
N ALA A 168 -0.75 -4.82 -14.70
CA ALA A 168 0.20 -5.87 -14.39
C ALA A 168 1.38 -5.88 -15.38
N THR A 169 2.52 -6.38 -14.91
CA THR A 169 3.66 -6.76 -15.78
C THR A 169 3.59 -8.27 -16.05
N TRP A 170 4.73 -8.95 -16.17
CA TRP A 170 4.76 -10.41 -16.22
C TRP A 170 4.39 -11.05 -14.87
N THR A 171 4.50 -10.33 -13.75
CA THR A 171 4.03 -10.80 -12.44
C THR A 171 3.65 -9.63 -11.53
N SER A 172 3.03 -9.94 -10.39
CA SER A 172 2.61 -8.92 -9.42
C SER A 172 3.81 -8.29 -8.69
N PRO A 173 4.05 -6.97 -8.79
CA PRO A 173 5.07 -6.29 -8.00
C PRO A 173 4.85 -6.45 -6.48
N ALA A 174 3.60 -6.52 -6.02
CA ALA A 174 3.30 -6.81 -4.63
C ALA A 174 3.73 -8.23 -4.20
N GLU A 175 3.57 -9.24 -5.06
CA GLU A 175 4.08 -10.59 -4.78
C GLU A 175 5.61 -10.66 -4.85
N ILE A 176 6.26 -9.92 -5.77
CA ILE A 176 7.73 -9.74 -5.73
C ILE A 176 8.14 -9.16 -4.38
N ALA A 177 7.50 -8.09 -3.93
CA ALA A 177 7.80 -7.45 -2.65
C ALA A 177 7.77 -8.46 -1.47
N ARG A 178 6.74 -9.30 -1.44
CA ARG A 178 6.56 -10.35 -0.42
C ARG A 178 7.64 -11.42 -0.51
N LEU A 179 7.97 -11.86 -1.73
CA LEU A 179 9.02 -12.83 -1.98
C LEU A 179 10.39 -12.31 -1.52
N LEU A 180 10.68 -11.04 -1.81
CA LEU A 180 11.91 -10.36 -1.42
C LEU A 180 12.07 -10.25 0.11
N LEU A 181 10.97 -10.20 0.84
CA LEU A 181 10.96 -10.19 2.31
C LEU A 181 10.90 -11.59 2.94
N MET A 182 11.02 -12.66 2.15
CA MET A 182 11.20 -14.01 2.69
C MET A 182 12.58 -14.14 3.36
N ARG A 183 12.64 -14.92 4.45
CA ARG A 183 13.90 -15.24 5.14
C ARG A 183 14.71 -16.22 4.31
N ARG A 184 16.03 -15.98 4.16
CA ARG A 184 16.91 -16.92 3.46
C ARG A 184 17.16 -18.22 4.26
N ILE A 185 17.21 -18.10 5.59
CA ILE A 185 17.51 -19.22 6.50
C ILE A 185 16.25 -19.65 7.28
N PRO A 186 16.00 -20.96 7.44
CA PRO A 186 14.86 -21.50 8.18
C PRO A 186 14.98 -21.26 9.69
N ARG A 187 13.90 -21.53 10.43
CA ARG A 187 13.94 -21.66 11.90
C ARG A 187 14.23 -23.13 12.27
N PRO A 188 14.93 -23.41 13.39
CA PRO A 188 15.50 -22.46 14.36
C PRO A 188 16.75 -21.75 13.82
N ILE A 189 17.00 -20.56 14.37
CA ILE A 189 18.10 -19.69 13.98
C ILE A 189 19.44 -20.29 14.47
N PRO A 190 20.44 -20.50 13.60
CA PRO A 190 21.78 -20.91 14.04
C PRO A 190 22.35 -19.87 15.03
N ARG A 191 22.92 -20.33 16.16
CA ARG A 191 23.40 -19.46 17.25
C ARG A 191 24.62 -18.62 16.90
N GLU A 192 25.30 -18.93 15.79
CA GLU A 192 26.65 -18.43 15.51
C GLU A 192 26.71 -17.24 14.54
N SER A 193 25.58 -16.71 14.06
CA SER A 193 25.58 -15.48 13.25
C SER A 193 24.19 -14.88 13.07
N ASP A 194 24.13 -13.55 12.95
CA ASP A 194 22.90 -12.77 12.71
C ASP A 194 22.22 -13.00 11.35
N LEU A 195 22.55 -14.11 10.68
CA LEU A 195 22.04 -14.50 9.36
C LEU A 195 20.50 -14.60 9.30
N TRP A 196 19.82 -14.69 10.45
CA TRP A 196 18.36 -14.69 10.54
C TRP A 196 17.70 -13.36 10.15
N ARG A 197 18.47 -12.26 10.17
CA ARG A 197 18.03 -10.95 9.68
C ARG A 197 18.00 -10.89 8.15
N PHE A 198 18.74 -11.76 7.47
CA PHE A 198 18.90 -11.71 6.03
C PHE A 198 17.66 -12.19 5.28
N ARG A 199 17.10 -11.27 4.52
CA ARG A 199 15.95 -11.48 3.63
C ARG A 199 16.45 -11.65 2.20
N VAL A 200 15.66 -12.25 1.31
CA VAL A 200 16.04 -12.44 -0.11
C VAL A 200 16.53 -11.14 -0.74
N ILE A 201 15.89 -10.01 -0.41
CA ILE A 201 16.26 -8.68 -0.88
C ILE A 201 17.75 -8.33 -0.72
N GLY A 202 18.42 -8.75 0.35
CA GLY A 202 19.85 -8.42 0.53
C GLY A 202 20.78 -9.13 -0.46
N ALA A 203 20.29 -10.12 -1.24
CA ALA A 203 21.03 -10.73 -2.33
C ALA A 203 21.01 -9.85 -3.59
N ILE A 204 20.08 -8.89 -3.64
CA ILE A 204 19.88 -7.94 -4.75
C ILE A 204 20.41 -6.56 -4.37
N ILE A 205 20.26 -6.20 -3.11
CA ILE A 205 20.72 -4.94 -2.51
C ILE A 205 21.85 -5.31 -1.53
N PRO A 206 23.11 -5.40 -1.98
CA PRO A 206 24.20 -5.97 -1.17
C PRO A 206 24.43 -5.24 0.15
N ASP A 207 24.23 -3.92 0.16
CA ASP A 207 24.45 -3.07 1.34
C ASP A 207 23.38 -3.27 2.44
N LEU A 208 22.22 -3.85 2.09
CA LEU A 208 21.07 -3.94 2.98
C LEU A 208 21.36 -4.76 4.23
N ASP A 209 21.99 -5.92 4.07
CA ASP A 209 22.24 -6.85 5.17
C ASP A 209 23.19 -6.21 6.21
N GLY A 210 24.17 -5.41 5.76
CA GLY A 210 25.06 -4.64 6.62
C GLY A 210 24.37 -3.51 7.36
N ILE A 211 23.53 -2.72 6.67
CA ILE A 211 22.75 -1.62 7.27
C ILE A 211 21.77 -2.16 8.33
N VAL A 212 21.04 -3.24 8.01
CA VAL A 212 20.09 -3.87 8.93
C VAL A 212 20.79 -4.38 10.19
N ALA A 213 22.00 -4.92 10.06
CA ALA A 213 22.79 -5.35 11.21
C ALA A 213 23.28 -4.16 12.05
N ALA A 214 23.81 -3.11 11.40
CA ALA A 214 24.35 -1.93 12.06
C ALA A 214 23.27 -1.13 12.83
N GLU A 215 22.10 -0.95 12.23
CA GLU A 215 20.98 -0.21 12.81
C GLU A 215 20.09 -1.08 13.73
N GLN A 216 20.39 -2.38 13.84
CA GLN A 216 19.56 -3.37 14.53
C GLN A 216 18.09 -3.38 14.07
N GLU A 217 17.87 -3.07 12.79
CA GLU A 217 16.55 -2.91 12.21
C GLU A 217 15.85 -4.27 12.05
N ASN A 218 14.55 -4.30 12.35
CA ASN A 218 13.74 -5.50 12.20
C ASN A 218 12.93 -5.43 10.91
N LEU A 219 13.44 -6.06 9.86
CA LEU A 219 12.72 -6.09 8.58
C LEU A 219 11.37 -6.80 8.70
N PRO A 220 10.32 -6.26 8.05
CA PRO A 220 8.98 -6.81 8.05
C PRO A 220 8.93 -8.24 7.48
N THR A 221 7.75 -8.85 7.63
CA THR A 221 7.47 -10.19 7.08
C THR A 221 6.70 -10.08 5.77
N PRO A 222 6.69 -11.14 4.94
CA PRO A 222 5.86 -11.19 3.73
C PRO A 222 4.36 -11.01 3.97
N ALA A 223 3.87 -11.13 5.22
CA ALA A 223 2.46 -10.93 5.55
C ALA A 223 2.08 -9.46 5.71
N SER A 224 3.05 -8.60 6.07
CA SER A 224 2.90 -7.15 6.25
C SER A 224 4.16 -6.47 5.69
N PRO A 225 4.29 -6.35 4.35
CA PRO A 225 5.52 -5.97 3.67
C PRO A 225 5.81 -4.46 3.66
N ILE A 226 5.49 -3.74 4.75
CA ILE A 226 5.66 -2.28 4.83
C ILE A 226 6.95 -1.96 5.57
N LEU A 227 7.94 -1.38 4.87
CA LEU A 227 9.19 -0.92 5.49
C LEU A 227 9.03 0.49 6.05
N ARG A 228 9.90 0.86 7.00
CA ARG A 228 10.12 2.26 7.39
C ARG A 228 10.57 3.08 6.19
N LEU A 229 10.21 4.35 6.17
CA LEU A 229 10.35 5.19 4.98
C LEU A 229 11.79 5.26 4.45
N HIS A 230 12.78 5.39 5.33
CA HIS A 230 14.20 5.45 4.95
C HIS A 230 14.74 4.12 4.36
N MET A 231 14.11 2.98 4.68
CA MET A 231 14.47 1.64 4.16
C MET A 231 13.68 1.23 2.92
N ARG A 232 12.51 1.84 2.67
CA ARG A 232 11.66 1.52 1.50
C ARG A 232 12.39 1.57 0.16
N PRO A 233 13.33 2.50 -0.10
CA PRO A 233 14.03 2.52 -1.37
C PRO A 233 14.73 1.20 -1.71
N ALA A 234 15.25 0.46 -0.72
CA ALA A 234 15.82 -0.87 -0.97
C ALA A 234 14.78 -1.84 -1.54
N LEU A 235 13.59 -1.93 -0.92
CA LEU A 235 12.54 -2.85 -1.37
C LEU A 235 12.04 -2.47 -2.77
N LEU A 236 11.75 -1.20 -2.98
CA LEU A 236 11.25 -0.72 -4.25
C LEU A 236 12.27 -0.91 -5.37
N ALA A 237 13.56 -0.64 -5.10
CA ALA A 237 14.62 -0.92 -6.05
C ALA A 237 14.74 -2.43 -6.34
N GLY A 238 14.66 -3.26 -5.30
CA GLY A 238 14.66 -4.73 -5.44
C GLY A 238 13.52 -5.21 -6.35
N ILE A 239 12.32 -4.65 -6.19
CA ILE A 239 11.17 -4.97 -7.04
C ILE A 239 11.45 -4.61 -8.49
N ALA A 240 11.90 -3.38 -8.76
CA ALA A 240 12.21 -2.94 -10.12
C ALA A 240 13.34 -3.74 -10.77
N ILE A 241 14.34 -4.17 -10.01
CA ILE A 241 15.44 -5.01 -10.51
C ILE A 241 14.92 -6.40 -10.88
N VAL A 242 14.09 -7.02 -10.04
CA VAL A 242 13.51 -8.35 -10.32
C VAL A 242 12.55 -8.29 -11.49
N GLU A 243 11.66 -7.29 -11.51
CA GLU A 243 10.69 -7.12 -12.58
C GLU A 243 11.42 -6.97 -13.93
N ARG A 244 12.41 -6.08 -14.01
CA ARG A 244 13.20 -5.86 -15.23
C ARG A 244 13.99 -7.10 -15.67
N ALA A 245 14.54 -7.87 -14.73
CA ALA A 245 15.36 -9.03 -15.02
C ALA A 245 14.53 -10.29 -15.31
N GLY A 246 13.25 -10.30 -14.97
CA GLY A 246 12.32 -11.38 -15.30
C GLY A 246 12.45 -12.65 -14.42
N PRO A 247 11.79 -13.74 -14.85
CA PRO A 247 11.81 -15.04 -14.18
C PRO A 247 13.20 -15.59 -13.85
N GLU A 248 14.20 -15.27 -14.66
CA GLU A 248 15.59 -15.70 -14.50
C GLU A 248 16.18 -15.23 -13.18
N MET A 249 15.84 -13.99 -12.76
CA MET A 249 16.25 -13.44 -11.48
C MET A 249 15.67 -14.26 -10.31
N LEU A 250 14.41 -14.69 -10.41
CA LEU A 250 13.80 -15.54 -9.38
C LEU A 250 14.50 -16.89 -9.27
N ARG A 251 14.85 -17.51 -10.41
CA ARG A 251 15.60 -18.78 -10.45
C ARG A 251 17.00 -18.63 -9.86
N MET A 252 17.64 -17.48 -10.05
CA MET A 252 18.93 -17.16 -9.45
C MET A 252 18.79 -16.99 -7.92
N LEU A 253 17.82 -16.21 -7.45
CA LEU A 253 17.58 -15.95 -6.02
C LEU A 253 17.28 -17.22 -5.22
N ARG A 254 16.66 -18.23 -5.85
CA ARG A 254 16.46 -19.56 -5.26
C ARG A 254 17.76 -20.17 -4.71
N ARG A 255 18.91 -19.91 -5.33
CA ARG A 255 20.22 -20.43 -4.90
C ARG A 255 20.68 -19.83 -3.57
N HIS A 256 20.12 -18.68 -3.18
CA HIS A 256 20.39 -18.01 -1.91
C HIS A 256 19.46 -18.47 -0.77
N MET A 257 18.58 -19.44 -1.04
CA MET A 257 17.63 -19.98 -0.06
C MET A 257 18.08 -21.31 0.51
N VAL A 258 17.83 -21.53 1.80
CA VAL A 258 18.24 -22.74 2.54
C VAL A 258 17.04 -23.47 3.12
N GLY A 259 17.10 -24.80 3.18
CA GLY A 259 16.12 -25.67 3.84
C GLY A 259 14.68 -25.47 3.36
N ASP A 260 13.71 -25.53 4.28
CA ASP A 260 12.28 -25.39 3.99
C ASP A 260 11.90 -24.09 3.27
N ASN A 261 12.62 -23.01 3.54
CA ASN A 261 12.38 -21.74 2.87
C ASN A 261 12.72 -21.80 1.38
N ARG A 262 13.68 -22.65 0.96
CA ARG A 262 13.96 -22.91 -0.45
C ARG A 262 12.79 -23.59 -1.15
N PHE A 263 12.16 -24.57 -0.51
CA PHE A 263 10.97 -25.22 -1.06
C PHE A 263 9.80 -24.25 -1.20
N ARG A 264 9.49 -23.49 -0.13
CA ARG A 264 8.43 -22.48 -0.14
C ARG A 264 8.67 -21.37 -1.18
N PHE A 265 9.92 -20.92 -1.30
CA PHE A 265 10.31 -19.94 -2.30
C PHE A 265 10.10 -20.51 -3.70
N THR A 266 10.57 -21.73 -3.95
CA THR A 266 10.43 -22.40 -5.26
C THR A 266 8.96 -22.54 -5.64
N ASP A 267 8.12 -23.07 -4.76
CA ASP A 267 6.68 -23.21 -5.00
C ASP A 267 6.00 -21.87 -5.34
N THR A 268 6.36 -20.80 -4.61
CA THR A 268 5.84 -19.46 -4.87
C THR A 268 6.31 -18.94 -6.23
N THR A 269 7.60 -19.07 -6.54
CA THR A 269 8.17 -18.58 -7.80
C THR A 269 7.65 -19.34 -9.01
N GLU A 270 7.49 -20.67 -8.93
CA GLU A 270 6.96 -21.45 -10.06
C GLU A 270 5.50 -21.08 -10.33
N ARG A 271 4.69 -20.81 -9.29
CA ARG A 271 3.33 -20.28 -9.48
C ARG A 271 3.31 -18.90 -10.14
N MET A 272 4.18 -17.98 -9.70
CA MET A 272 4.31 -16.66 -10.31
C MET A 272 4.72 -16.76 -11.79
N ILE A 273 5.68 -17.63 -12.10
CA ILE A 273 6.17 -17.85 -13.46
C ILE A 273 5.09 -18.51 -14.32
N ALA A 274 4.40 -19.53 -13.83
CA ALA A 274 3.33 -20.20 -14.57
C ALA A 274 2.17 -19.24 -14.89
N GLN A 275 1.80 -18.36 -13.96
CA GLN A 275 0.80 -17.31 -14.18
C GLN A 275 1.24 -16.30 -15.25
N ALA A 276 2.53 -16.00 -15.35
CA ALA A 276 3.09 -15.14 -16.40
C ALA A 276 2.95 -15.73 -17.81
N HIS A 277 3.03 -17.06 -17.93
CA HIS A 277 2.93 -17.76 -19.22
C HIS A 277 1.48 -17.94 -19.69
N TRP A 278 0.50 -17.71 -18.82
CA TRP A 278 -0.91 -17.75 -19.16
C TRP A 278 -1.41 -16.31 -19.29
N PRO A 279 -1.37 -15.69 -20.49
CA PRO A 279 -2.09 -14.44 -20.67
C PRO A 279 -3.56 -14.75 -20.43
N GLY A 280 -4.09 -14.22 -19.33
CA GLY A 280 -5.52 -14.31 -19.03
C GLY A 280 -6.30 -13.75 -20.21
N SER A 281 -7.04 -14.64 -20.86
CA SER A 281 -8.16 -14.35 -21.73
C SER A 281 -9.12 -13.37 -21.06
N SER A 282 -9.05 -12.08 -21.43
CA SER A 282 -10.12 -11.10 -21.23
C SER A 282 -9.98 -9.94 -22.21
N LEU A 283 -10.00 -10.30 -23.49
CA LEU A 283 -10.59 -9.49 -24.55
C LEU A 283 -11.66 -10.36 -25.21
N GLN A 284 -12.73 -10.66 -24.47
CA GLN A 284 -14.00 -10.87 -25.15
C GLN A 284 -14.40 -9.50 -25.72
N LEU A 285 -13.96 -9.27 -26.96
CA LEU A 285 -14.60 -8.35 -27.87
C LEU A 285 -16.10 -8.63 -27.82
N GLN A 286 -16.85 -7.80 -27.09
CA GLN A 286 -18.24 -7.55 -27.40
C GLN A 286 -18.26 -6.81 -28.74
N LEU A 287 -18.16 -7.57 -29.82
CA LEU A 287 -18.59 -7.15 -31.14
C LEU A 287 -20.11 -7.35 -31.19
N ILE A 288 -20.79 -6.20 -31.21
CA ILE A 288 -22.07 -5.87 -31.88
C ILE A 288 -23.13 -6.97 -31.90
#